data_AF-A0A2M7H6H7-F1
#
_entry.id   AF-A0A2M7H6H7-F1
#
_cell.length_a   1.000
_cell.length_b   1.000
_cell.length_c   1.000
_cell.angle_alpha   90.00
_cell.angle_beta   90.00
_cell.angle_gamma   90.00
#
_symmetry.space_group_name_H-M   'P 1'
#
loop_
_entity.id
_entity.type
_entity.pdbx_description
1 polymer ?
#
loop_
_entity_poly.entity_id
_entity_poly.type
_entity_poly.pdbx_seq_one_letter_code
_entity_poly.pdbx_strand_id
1 'polypeptide(L)' 'MKYKKALIGLIALVVLCPLGLLASGTAWGEWGLDEMLDILGYVPQGLSKLANINHIAFLPDYSVPA' A
#
# COMPACT_ATOMS: atom_id res chain seq x y z
N MET A 1 -1.73 -33.62 -8.59
CA MET A 1 -0.69 -33.06 -7.68
C MET A 1 0.21 -32.00 -8.33
N LYS A 2 -0.12 -31.45 -9.51
CA LYS A 2 0.79 -30.59 -10.30
C LYS A 2 1.11 -29.22 -9.66
N TYR A 3 0.25 -28.75 -8.75
CA TYR A 3 0.39 -27.45 -8.08
C TYR A 3 0.70 -27.52 -6.59
N LYS A 4 1.03 -28.71 -6.06
CA LYS A 4 1.20 -28.92 -4.62
C LYS A 4 2.24 -27.96 -4.02
N LYS A 5 3.33 -27.68 -4.75
CA LYS A 5 4.38 -26.74 -4.34
C LYS A 5 3.89 -25.28 -4.31
N ALA A 6 3.14 -24.87 -5.34
CA ALA A 6 2.56 -23.53 -5.41
C ALA A 6 1.53 -23.31 -4.29
N LEU A 7 0.72 -24.34 -3.99
CA LEU A 7 -0.26 -24.29 -2.90
C LEU A 7 0.41 -24.15 -1.53
N ILE A 8 1.52 -24.87 -1.30
CA ILE A 8 2.32 -24.75 -0.08
C ILE A 8 2.90 -23.33 0.03
N GLY A 9 3.42 -22.77 -1.06
CA GLY A 9 3.92 -21.39 -1.08
C GLY A 9 2.83 -20.36 -0.79
N LEU A 10 1.63 -20.55 -1.35
CA LEU A 10 0.48 -19.67 -1.09
C LEU A 10 0.05 -19.72 0.37
N ILE A 11 -0.04 -20.91 0.97
CA ILE A 11 -0.38 -21.07 2.39
C ILE A 11 0.67 -20.39 3.27
N ALA A 12 1.95 -20.52 2.94
CA ALA A 12 3.01 -19.83 3.67
C ALA A 12 2.84 -18.30 3.62
N LEU A 13 2.53 -17.74 2.43
CA LEU A 13 2.27 -16.30 2.29
C LEU A 13 1.04 -15.84 3.10
N VAL A 14 -0.03 -16.64 3.12
CA VAL A 14 -1.23 -16.33 3.91
C VAL A 14 -0.91 -16.28 5.41
N VAL A 15 -0.11 -17.22 5.91
CA VAL A 15 0.31 -17.25 7.33
C VAL A 15 1.25 -16.09 7.67
N LEU A 16 2.09 -15.65 6.72
CA LEU A 16 3.00 -14.52 6.90
C LEU A 16 2.32 -13.16 6.75
N CYS A 17 1.18 -13.08 6.05
CA CYS A 17 0.41 -11.86 5.83
C CYS A 17 0.12 -11.04 7.13
N PRO A 18 -0.38 -11.63 8.23
CA PRO A 18 -0.67 -10.87 9.45
C PRO A 18 0.56 -10.28 10.15
N LEU A 19 1.79 -10.73 9.83
CA LEU A 19 3.00 -10.13 10.41
C LEU A 19 3.19 -8.67 10.00
N GLY A 20 2.63 -8.26 8.85
CA GLY A 20 2.63 -6.86 8.42
C GLY A 20 1.88 -5.93 9.37
N LEU A 21 0.89 -6.44 10.13
CA LEU A 21 0.16 -5.65 11.12
C LEU A 21 0.99 -5.30 12.36
N LEU A 22 2.09 -6.02 12.59
CA LEU A 22 3.02 -5.74 13.68
C LEU A 22 4.10 -4.72 13.27
N ALA A 23 4.24 -4.43 11.97
CA ALA A 23 5.20 -3.45 11.49
C ALA A 23 4.69 -2.04 11.82
N SER A 24 5.56 -1.22 12.40
CA SER A 24 5.31 0.20 12.62
C SER A 24 5.44 0.96 11.30
N GLY A 25 4.39 1.66 10.89
CA GLY A 25 4.37 2.47 9.67
C GLY A 25 3.13 2.21 8.83
N THR A 26 2.98 2.96 7.74
CA THR A 26 1.92 2.77 6.76
C THR A 26 2.13 1.50 5.95
N ALA A 27 1.01 0.95 5.47
CA ALA A 27 1.04 -0.21 4.60
C ALA A 27 1.80 0.11 3.30
N TRP A 28 2.49 -0.91 2.78
CA TRP A 28 3.22 -0.77 1.52
C TRP A 28 2.26 -0.35 0.40
N GLY A 29 2.53 0.80 -0.23
CA GLY A 29 1.69 1.38 -1.27
C GLY A 29 0.67 2.43 -0.79
N GLU A 30 0.41 2.53 0.52
CA GLU A 30 -0.49 3.53 1.13
C GLU A 30 0.27 4.75 1.66
N TRP A 31 1.43 5.06 1.07
CA TRP A 31 2.28 6.14 1.57
C TRP A 31 1.78 7.52 1.16
N GLY A 32 1.76 8.43 2.14
CA GLY A 32 1.49 9.85 1.91
C GLY A 32 2.69 10.60 1.33
N LEU A 33 2.42 11.78 0.75
CA LEU A 33 3.46 12.72 0.31
C LEU A 33 4.33 13.18 1.50
N ASP A 34 3.70 13.44 2.65
CA ASP A 34 4.38 13.90 3.85
C ASP A 34 5.29 12.81 4.44
N GLU A 35 4.84 11.55 4.42
CA GLU A 35 5.66 10.41 4.86
C GLU A 35 6.86 10.17 3.95
N MET A 36 6.71 10.30 2.63
CA MET A 36 7.86 10.22 1.74
C MET A 36 8.84 11.38 1.95
N LEU A 37 8.34 12.57 2.26
CA LEU A 37 9.20 13.69 2.61
C LEU A 37 9.99 13.42 3.90
N ASP A 38 9.37 12.81 4.91
CA ASP A 38 10.04 12.46 6.18
C ASP A 38 11.07 11.33 6.02
N ILE A 39 10.74 10.30 5.23
CA ILE A 39 11.63 9.13 5.01
C ILE A 39 12.78 9.44 4.05
N LEU A 40 12.50 10.14 2.94
CA LEU A 40 13.47 10.35 1.86
C LEU A 40 14.07 11.77 1.86
N GLY A 41 13.49 12.72 2.59
CA GLY A 41 13.86 14.14 2.53
C GLY A 41 13.37 14.86 1.27
N TYR A 42 12.63 14.18 0.39
CA TYR A 42 12.03 14.76 -0.81
C TYR A 42 10.84 13.92 -1.30
N VAL A 43 9.94 14.54 -2.06
CA VAL A 43 8.80 13.86 -2.68
C VAL A 43 9.16 13.42 -4.10
N PRO A 44 9.06 12.11 -4.44
CA PRO A 44 9.25 11.64 -5.81
C PRO A 44 8.24 12.27 -6.78
N GLN A 45 8.70 12.77 -7.92
CA GLN A 45 7.83 13.45 -8.90
C GLN A 45 6.68 12.56 -9.40
N GLY A 46 6.91 11.25 -9.54
CA GLY A 46 5.86 10.30 -9.93
C GLY A 46 4.74 10.23 -8.90
N LEU A 47 5.10 10.18 -7.61
CA LEU A 47 4.14 10.18 -6.51
C LEU A 47 3.34 11.50 -6.45
N SER A 48 4.00 12.64 -6.63
CA SER A 48 3.33 13.94 -6.70
C SER A 48 2.31 14.04 -7.85
N LYS A 49 2.63 13.46 -9.02
CA LYS A 49 1.69 13.40 -10.16
C LYS A 49 0.51 12.48 -9.87
N LEU A 50 0.74 11.32 -9.26
CA LEU A 50 -0.30 10.36 -8.89
C LEU A 50 -1.23 10.89 -7.79
N ALA A 51 -0.70 11.60 -6.79
CA ALA A 51 -1.50 12.23 -5.75
C ALA A 51 -2.50 13.24 -6.34
N ASN A 52 -2.13 13.94 -7.43
CA ASN A 52 -3.04 14.82 -8.15
C ASN A 52 -4.11 14.09 -8.99
N ILE A 53 -4.00 12.78 -9.21
CA ILE A 53 -5.04 11.98 -9.89
C ILE A 53 -6.18 11.65 -8.92
N ASN A 54 -5.94 11.69 -7.61
CA ASN A 54 -6.94 11.37 -6.59
C ASN A 54 -8.17 12.30 -6.62
N HIS A 55 -8.05 13.49 -7.22
CA HIS A 55 -9.17 14.41 -7.49
C HIS A 55 -10.18 13.88 -8.52
N ILE A 56 -9.81 12.83 -9.28
CA ILE A 56 -10.67 12.14 -10.27
C ILE A 56 -11.39 10.94 -9.61
N ALA A 57 -11.01 10.56 -8.39
CA ALA A 57 -11.64 9.45 -7.68
C ALA A 57 -13.08 9.80 -7.30
N PHE A 58 -14.00 8.87 -7.55
CA PHE A 58 -15.42 9.02 -7.22
C PHE A 58 -15.66 9.15 -5.70
N LEU A 59 -14.80 8.52 -4.87
CA LEU A 59 -14.74 8.70 -3.43
C LEU A 59 -13.29 9.05 -3.02
N PRO A 60 -12.95 10.34 -2.88
CA PRO A 60 -11.66 10.74 -2.33
C PRO A 60 -11.55 10.24 -0.89
N ASP A 61 -10.39 9.68 -0.54
CA ASP A 61 -10.08 9.11 0.78
C ASP A 61 -11.10 8.08 1.28
N TYR A 62 -11.81 7.41 0.36
CA TYR A 62 -12.91 6.48 0.67
C TYR A 62 -14.01 7.11 1.55
N SER A 63 -14.11 8.44 1.54
CA SER A 63 -15.08 9.19 2.31
C SER A 63 -16.41 9.27 1.56
N VAL A 64 -17.51 9.05 2.26
CA VAL A 64 -18.83 9.35 1.73
C VAL A 64 -19.09 10.86 1.89
N PRO A 65 -19.52 11.57 0.82
CA PRO A 65 -19.97 12.94 0.98
C PRO A 65 -21.17 12.95 1.94
N ALA A 66 -21.10 13.85 2.93
CA ALA A 66 -22.14 14.02 3.94
C ALA A 66 -23.47 14.51 3.35
#